data_AF-W1XJ81-F1
#
_entry.id   AF-W1XJ81-F1
#
_cell.length_a   1.000
_cell.length_b   1.000
_cell.length_c   1.000
_cell.angle_alpha   90.00
_cell.angle_beta   90.00
_cell.angle_gamma   90.00
#
_symmetry.space_group_name_H-M   'P 1'
#
loop_
_entity.id
_entity.type
_entity.pdbx_description
1 polymer ?
#
loop_
_entity_poly.entity_id
_entity_poly.type
_entity_poly.pdbx_seq_one_letter_code
_entity_poly.pdbx_strand_id
1 'polypeptide(L)' 'GMIPSYVRSWSQGHLQINHHAKTVKESGAAVTLDGDRAFGQVAAHEAMALGIEKAHQHGIAAVALHNSHHIGRIGYW' A
#
# COMPACT_ATOMS: atom_id res chain seq x y z
N GLY A 1 6.22 14.73 -14.75
CA GLY A 1 5.17 13.67 -14.72
C GLY A 1 5.56 12.55 -13.77
N MET A 2 4.61 11.66 -13.47
CA MET A 2 4.79 10.62 -12.42
C MET A 2 5.84 9.57 -12.76
N ILE A 3 5.84 9.03 -13.99
CA ILE A 3 6.79 7.98 -14.39
C ILE A 3 8.26 8.42 -14.21
N PRO A 4 8.70 9.59 -14.72
CA PRO A 4 10.06 10.09 -14.45
C PRO A 4 10.37 10.29 -12.96
N SER A 5 9.37 10.62 -12.15
CA SER A 5 9.55 10.79 -10.70
C SER A 5 9.85 9.47 -10.01
N TYR A 6 9.14 8.39 -10.38
CA TYR A 6 9.40 7.06 -9.85
C TYR A 6 10.79 6.55 -10.22
N VAL A 7 11.20 6.74 -11.49
CA VAL A 7 12.55 6.34 -11.95
C VAL A 7 13.64 7.05 -11.15
N ARG A 8 13.51 8.37 -10.92
CA ARG A 8 14.46 9.13 -10.09
C ARG A 8 14.46 8.67 -8.63
N SER A 9 13.28 8.40 -8.07
CA SER A 9 13.16 7.94 -6.70
C SER A 9 13.80 6.57 -6.49
N TRP A 10 13.68 5.68 -7.49
CA TRP A 10 14.38 4.40 -7.50
C TRP A 10 15.90 4.58 -7.62
N SER A 11 16.37 5.43 -8.54
CA SER A 11 17.80 5.66 -8.70
C SER A 11 18.45 6.30 -7.46
N GLN A 12 17.67 6.94 -6.60
CA GLN A 12 18.10 7.50 -5.32
C GLN A 12 17.94 6.52 -4.14
N GLY A 13 17.45 5.30 -4.36
CA GLY A 13 17.23 4.32 -3.30
C GLY A 13 16.03 4.63 -2.40
N HIS A 14 15.17 5.57 -2.77
CA HIS A 14 13.96 5.90 -2.04
C HIS A 14 12.83 4.93 -2.38
N LEU A 15 12.67 4.54 -3.65
CA LEU A 15 11.71 3.53 -4.12
C LEU A 15 12.37 2.16 -4.19
N GLN A 16 11.73 1.12 -3.67
CA GLN A 16 12.17 -0.27 -3.79
C GLN A 16 11.34 -1.02 -4.83
N ILE A 17 12.02 -1.62 -5.80
CA ILE A 17 11.39 -2.47 -6.84
C ILE A 17 11.24 -3.90 -6.30
N ASN A 18 10.18 -4.61 -6.70
CA ASN A 18 9.87 -5.99 -6.24
C ASN A 18 9.64 -6.13 -4.73
N HIS A 19 9.21 -5.05 -4.07
CA HIS A 19 8.77 -5.07 -2.68
C HIS A 19 7.24 -5.00 -2.61
N HIS A 20 6.69 -5.52 -1.51
CA HIS A 20 5.26 -5.71 -1.28
C HIS A 20 4.88 -5.20 0.11
N ALA A 21 3.61 -4.81 0.28
CA ALA A 21 3.09 -4.40 1.58
C ALA A 21 3.09 -5.57 2.57
N LYS A 22 3.39 -5.29 3.84
CA LYS A 22 3.47 -6.27 4.92
C LYS A 22 2.59 -5.86 6.09
N THR A 23 1.84 -6.80 6.65
CA THR A 23 1.09 -6.56 7.87
C THR A 23 2.03 -6.37 9.05
N VAL A 24 1.92 -5.23 9.71
CA VAL A 24 2.70 -4.90 10.92
C VAL A 24 1.85 -4.92 12.18
N LYS A 25 0.53 -4.74 12.06
CA LYS A 25 -0.41 -4.86 13.18
C LYS A 25 -1.79 -5.24 12.67
N GLU A 26 -2.46 -6.10 13.42
CA GLU A 26 -3.83 -6.52 13.13
C GLU A 26 -4.65 -6.61 14.41
N SER A 27 -5.91 -6.16 14.35
CA SER A 27 -6.87 -6.24 15.46
C SER A 27 -8.30 -6.24 14.90
N GLY A 28 -8.83 -7.43 14.64
CA GLY A 28 -10.17 -7.60 14.07
C GLY A 28 -10.31 -6.90 12.72
N ALA A 29 -11.28 -5.98 12.63
CA ALA A 29 -11.56 -5.16 11.46
C ALA A 29 -10.45 -4.15 11.10
N ALA A 30 -9.50 -3.88 12.00
CA ALA A 30 -8.42 -2.93 11.77
C ALA A 30 -7.10 -3.63 11.39
N VAL A 31 -6.41 -3.12 10.38
CA VAL A 31 -5.09 -3.59 9.97
C VAL A 31 -4.17 -2.42 9.62
N THR A 32 -2.89 -2.56 9.94
CA THR A 32 -1.82 -1.63 9.57
C THR A 32 -0.79 -2.35 8.72
N LEU A 33 -0.46 -1.74 7.60
CA LEU A 33 0.47 -2.23 6.59
C LEU A 33 1.66 -1.28 6.46
N ASP A 34 2.86 -1.83 6.41
CA ASP A 34 4.07 -1.15 5.93
C ASP A 34 4.23 -1.44 4.44
N GLY A 35 4.25 -0.40 3.61
CA GLY A 35 4.40 -0.48 2.16
C GLY A 35 5.82 -0.76 1.69
N ASP A 36 6.80 -0.88 2.59
CA ASP A 36 8.20 -1.23 2.34
C ASP A 36 8.89 -0.38 1.26
N ARG A 37 8.51 0.90 1.19
CA ARG A 37 8.87 1.86 0.14
C ARG A 37 8.67 1.30 -1.28
N ALA A 38 7.74 0.37 -1.44
CA ALA A 38 7.37 -0.20 -2.72
C ALA A 38 6.60 0.82 -3.57
N PHE A 39 6.37 0.47 -4.83
CA PHE A 39 5.46 1.22 -5.68
C PHE A 39 4.12 1.41 -4.97
N GLY A 40 3.70 2.67 -4.82
CA GLY A 40 2.48 3.00 -4.09
C GLY A 40 1.24 2.33 -4.68
N GLN A 41 1.20 2.12 -6.00
CA GLN A 41 0.10 1.44 -6.67
C GLN A 41 0.03 -0.06 -6.30
N VAL A 42 1.18 -0.71 -6.08
CA VAL A 42 1.25 -2.11 -5.65
C VAL A 42 0.80 -2.20 -4.19
N ALA A 43 1.39 -1.39 -3.32
CA ALA A 43 1.06 -1.38 -1.90
C ALA A 43 -0.42 -0.99 -1.64
N ALA A 44 -0.96 -0.02 -2.38
CA ALA A 44 -2.37 0.36 -2.28
C ALA A 44 -3.31 -0.74 -2.79
N HIS A 45 -2.96 -1.42 -3.89
CA HIS A 45 -3.75 -2.55 -4.39
C HIS A 45 -3.85 -3.67 -3.35
N GLU A 46 -2.73 -4.05 -2.76
CA GLU A 46 -2.66 -5.09 -1.72
C GLU A 46 -3.41 -4.65 -0.45
N ALA A 47 -3.26 -3.39 -0.04
CA ALA A 47 -3.97 -2.82 1.10
C ALA A 47 -5.49 -2.85 0.92
N MET A 48 -5.96 -2.50 -0.28
CA MET A 48 -7.39 -2.51 -0.59
C MET A 48 -7.94 -3.93 -0.71
N ALA A 49 -7.19 -4.86 -1.31
CA ALA A 49 -7.58 -6.27 -1.38
C ALA A 49 -7.78 -6.86 0.03
N LEU A 50 -6.82 -6.63 0.93
CA LEU A 50 -6.92 -7.07 2.32
C LEU A 50 -8.06 -6.37 3.09
N GLY A 51 -8.27 -5.07 2.82
CA GLY A 51 -9.38 -4.31 3.41
C GLY A 51 -10.75 -4.87 3.01
N ILE A 52 -10.94 -5.21 1.74
CA ILE A 52 -12.17 -5.82 1.23
C ILE A 52 -12.40 -7.19 1.89
N GLU A 53 -11.36 -8.02 1.97
CA GLU A 53 -11.45 -9.32 2.66
C GLU A 53 -11.89 -9.16 4.12
N LYS A 54 -11.26 -8.24 4.86
CA LYS A 54 -11.64 -7.95 6.25
C LYS A 54 -13.05 -7.39 6.39
N ALA A 55 -13.47 -6.55 5.45
CA ALA A 55 -14.83 -6.01 5.45
C ALA A 55 -15.86 -7.12 5.23
N HIS A 56 -15.59 -8.12 4.39
CA HIS A 56 -16.45 -9.29 4.26
C HIS A 56 -16.57 -10.08 5.57
N GLN A 57 -15.50 -10.17 6.36
CA GLN A 57 -15.47 -10.95 7.61
C GLN A 57 -16.11 -10.19 8.79
N HIS A 58 -15.95 -8.87 8.85
CA HIS A 58 -16.33 -8.06 10.02
C HIS A 58 -17.44 -7.04 9.75
N GLY A 59 -17.94 -6.94 8.51
CA GLY A 59 -18.91 -5.94 8.06
C GLY A 59 -18.32 -4.57 7.75
N ILE A 60 -17.10 -4.28 8.24
CA ILE A 60 -16.32 -3.07 7.97
C ILE A 60 -14.83 -3.40 8.10
N ALA A 61 -13.97 -2.62 7.45
CA ALA A 61 -12.54 -2.64 7.67
C ALA A 61 -11.95 -1.24 7.76
N ALA A 62 -10.93 -1.09 8.60
CA ALA A 62 -10.08 0.10 8.65
C ALA A 62 -8.64 -0.30 8.31
N VAL A 63 -8.11 0.23 7.21
CA VAL A 63 -6.77 -0.09 6.72
C VAL A 63 -5.89 1.16 6.82
N ALA A 64 -4.79 1.05 7.55
CA ALA A 64 -3.72 2.05 7.54
C ALA A 64 -2.56 1.53 6.69
N LEU A 65 -2.10 2.32 5.72
CA LEU A 65 -0.90 2.04 4.93
C LEU A 65 0.11 3.16 5.18
N HIS A 66 1.31 2.81 5.62
CA HIS A 66 2.42 3.74 5.79
C HIS A 66 3.66 3.27 5.04
N ASN A 67 4.66 4.14 4.91
CA ASN A 67 5.93 3.82 4.25
C ASN A 67 5.78 3.26 2.83
N SER A 68 4.76 3.71 2.08
CA SER A 68 4.62 3.45 0.65
C SER A 68 5.09 4.65 -0.16
N HIS A 69 5.42 4.44 -1.43
CA HIS A 69 5.53 5.56 -2.37
C HIS A 69 4.16 6.11 -2.77
N HIS A 70 4.17 7.20 -3.53
CA HIS A 70 2.96 7.81 -4.04
C HIS A 70 2.03 6.79 -4.72
N ILE A 71 0.79 6.72 -4.25
CA ILE A 71 -0.17 5.68 -4.62
C ILE A 71 -0.95 6.00 -5.91
N GLY A 72 -0.79 7.19 -6.49
CA GLY A 72 -1.47 7.53 -7.73
C GLY A 72 -2.94 7.88 -7.51
N ARG A 73 -3.80 7.43 -8.42
CA ARG A 73 -5.24 7.70 -8.40
C ARG A 73 -5.93 6.77 -7.40
N ILE A 74 -6.10 7.25 -6.17
CA ILE A 74 -6.64 6.42 -5.08
C ILE A 74 -8.06 5.89 -5.32
N GLY A 75 -8.90 6.60 -6.07
CA GLY A 75 -10.24 6.10 -6.45
C GLY A 75 -10.26 5.02 -7.53
N TYR A 76 -9.11 4.40 -7.85
CA TYR A 76 -9.04 3.26 -8.78
C TYR A 76 -9.47 1.93 -8.13
N TRP A 77 -9.25 1.81 -6.83
CA TRP A 77 -9.52 0.63 -6.03
C TRP A 77 -10.81 0.82 -5.24
#